data_AF-A0A2V9M0B1-F1
#
_entry.id   AF-A0A2V9M0B1-F1
#
_cell.length_a   1.000
_cell.length_b   1.000
_cell.length_c   1.000
_cell.angle_alpha   90.00
_cell.angle_beta   90.00
_cell.angle_gamma   90.00
#
_symmetry.space_group_name_H-M   'P 1'
#
loop_
_entity.id
_entity.type
_entity.pdbx_description
1 polymer ?
#
loop_
_entity_poly.entity_id
_entity_poly.type
_entity_poly.pdbx_seq_one_letter_code
_entity_poly.pdbx_strand_id
1 'polypeptide(L)'
;MAERNKITYVFRRPKFPLICDLDGELIAATSTAAFQSRLARFELPSGKHFCLVDVTGEGWALHTEWMAVSPLTIKKRWTKFEIIRLFNQSANARRTGAAYPETRLSIRSVSRVVTDIAALINRNSLTRASTRPPKSAAA
;
A
#
# COMPACT_ATOMS: atom_id res chain seq x y z
N MET A 1 25.35 1.26 -4.42
CA MET A 1 24.06 0.70 -3.95
C MET A 1 23.55 1.62 -2.86
N ALA A 2 22.38 2.25 -3.05
CA ALA A 2 21.86 3.17 -2.04
C ALA A 2 21.49 2.40 -0.77
N GLU A 3 22.03 2.85 0.37
CA GLU A 3 21.65 2.37 1.69
C GLU A 3 20.13 2.53 1.82
N ARG A 4 19.40 1.43 2.05
CA ARG A 4 17.94 1.51 2.21
C ARG A 4 17.64 2.04 3.59
N ASN A 5 17.47 3.34 3.69
CA ASN A 5 17.11 4.01 4.92
C ASN A 5 15.86 3.37 5.54
N LYS A 6 15.96 3.09 6.85
CA LYS A 6 14.87 2.58 7.67
C LYS A 6 13.73 3.59 7.67
N ILE A 7 12.48 3.10 7.61
CA ILE A 7 11.33 4.00 7.66
C ILE A 7 11.29 4.70 9.02
N THR A 8 11.23 6.02 8.99
CA THR A 8 11.00 6.87 10.17
C THR A 8 9.55 7.36 10.20
N TYR A 9 9.04 7.66 11.39
CA TYR A 9 7.70 8.21 11.57
C TYR A 9 7.81 9.58 12.22
N VAL A 10 7.23 10.60 11.59
CA VAL A 10 7.26 11.97 12.09
C VAL A 10 5.92 12.29 12.73
N PHE A 11 5.93 13.01 13.85
CA PHE A 11 4.79 13.31 14.75
C PHE A 11 4.21 12.08 15.46
N ARG A 12 3.75 11.07 14.72
CA ARG A 12 3.17 9.84 15.26
C ARG A 12 3.19 8.72 14.24
N ARG A 13 2.78 7.52 14.66
CA ARG A 13 2.70 6.33 13.79
C ARG A 13 1.30 6.12 13.22
N PRO A 14 1.16 5.63 11.97
CA PRO A 14 -0.12 5.21 11.43
C PRO A 14 -0.64 3.96 12.14
N LYS A 15 -1.96 3.78 12.13
CA LYS A 15 -2.58 2.54 12.61
C LYS A 15 -2.67 1.51 11.48
N PHE A 16 -2.13 0.32 11.71
CA PHE A 16 -2.12 -0.76 10.72
C PHE A 16 -3.44 -1.55 10.70
N PRO A 17 -3.80 -2.21 9.57
CA PRO A 17 -3.08 -2.20 8.29
C PRO A 17 -3.12 -0.84 7.58
N LEU A 18 -2.10 -0.57 6.78
CA LEU A 18 -2.04 0.60 5.91
C LEU A 18 -1.97 0.18 4.44
N ILE A 19 -2.46 1.04 3.55
CA ILE A 19 -2.36 0.92 2.10
C ILE A 19 -1.57 2.12 1.59
N CYS A 20 -0.59 1.90 0.73
CA CYS A 20 0.22 2.93 0.08
C CYS A 20 0.02 2.81 -1.44
N ASP A 21 -0.18 3.96 -2.09
CA ASP A 21 -0.31 4.07 -3.53
C ASP A 21 1.01 4.52 -4.16
N LEU A 22 1.67 3.60 -4.87
CA LEU A 22 2.89 3.84 -5.62
C LEU A 22 2.53 4.07 -7.10
N ASP A 23 1.89 5.20 -7.38
CA ASP A 23 1.43 5.61 -8.72
C ASP A 23 0.55 4.56 -9.43
N GLY A 24 -0.44 4.04 -8.71
CA GLY A 24 -1.40 3.04 -9.21
C GLY A 24 -1.03 1.61 -8.85
N GLU A 25 0.19 1.31 -8.42
CA GLU A 25 0.51 0.02 -7.80
C GLU A 25 0.31 0.11 -6.27
N LEU A 26 -0.69 -0.58 -5.75
CA LEU A 26 -0.97 -0.56 -4.31
C LEU A 26 -0.12 -1.58 -3.56
N ILE A 27 0.46 -1.16 -2.44
CA ILE A 27 1.00 -2.07 -1.44
C ILE A 27 0.23 -1.91 -0.14
N ALA A 28 -0.08 -3.03 0.50
CA ALA A 28 -0.62 -3.03 1.86
C ALA A 28 0.40 -3.55 2.86
N ALA A 29 0.32 -3.17 4.12
CA ALA A 29 1.18 -3.73 5.16
C ALA A 29 0.41 -3.83 6.47
N THR A 30 0.75 -4.83 7.29
CA THR A 30 0.15 -5.05 8.63
C THR A 30 1.06 -4.61 9.77
N SER A 31 2.30 -4.21 9.46
CA SER A 31 3.27 -3.69 10.44
C SER A 31 4.33 -2.83 9.73
N THR A 32 5.09 -2.05 10.51
CA THR A 32 6.25 -1.30 10.01
C THR A 32 7.25 -2.18 9.27
N ALA A 33 7.59 -3.34 9.84
CA ALA A 33 8.53 -4.27 9.24
C ALA A 33 8.00 -4.81 7.90
N ALA A 34 6.72 -5.17 7.83
CA ALA A 34 6.09 -5.60 6.59
C ALA A 34 6.07 -4.47 5.54
N PHE A 35 5.85 -3.23 5.97
CA PHE A 35 5.84 -2.08 5.07
C PHE A 35 7.23 -1.80 4.49
N GLN A 36 8.27 -1.78 5.33
CA GLN A 36 9.66 -1.63 4.90
C GLN A 36 10.09 -2.74 3.94
N SER A 37 9.79 -4.00 4.27
CA SER A 37 10.10 -5.15 3.39
C SER A 37 9.37 -5.10 2.05
N ARG A 38 8.22 -4.41 1.96
CA ARG A 38 7.49 -4.24 0.71
C ARG A 38 8.01 -3.08 -0.11
N LEU A 39 8.26 -1.91 0.50
CA LEU A 39 8.89 -0.78 -0.17
C LEU A 39 10.26 -1.16 -0.76
N ALA A 40 11.00 -2.02 -0.07
CA ALA A 40 12.23 -2.63 -0.55
C ALA A 40 12.09 -3.45 -1.86
N ARG A 41 10.89 -3.63 -2.41
CA ARG A 41 10.70 -4.29 -3.71
C ARG A 41 10.53 -3.30 -4.87
N PHE A 42 10.53 -2.00 -4.57
CA PHE A 42 10.31 -0.93 -5.52
C PHE A 42 11.51 0.00 -5.56
N GLU A 43 11.75 0.57 -6.73
CA GLU A 43 12.63 1.73 -6.86
C GLU A 43 11.79 2.97 -6.56
N LEU A 44 12.18 3.70 -5.51
CA LEU A 44 11.47 4.89 -5.06
C LEU A 44 12.28 6.11 -5.51
N PRO A 45 11.76 6.95 -6.43
CA PRO A 45 12.44 8.18 -6.83
C PRO A 45 12.64 9.09 -5.61
N SER A 46 13.83 9.69 -5.47
CA SER A 46 14.09 10.68 -4.42
C SER A 46 13.22 11.93 -4.61
N GLY A 47 12.88 12.61 -3.52
CA GLY A 47 12.05 13.84 -3.53
C GLY A 47 10.56 13.62 -3.86
N LYS A 48 10.10 12.37 -3.98
CA LYS A 48 8.72 12.03 -4.27
C LYS A 48 7.89 11.83 -3.01
N HIS A 49 6.59 12.09 -3.12
CA HIS A 49 5.61 11.80 -2.09
C HIS A 49 4.59 10.79 -2.59
N PHE A 50 4.29 9.79 -1.76
CA PHE A 50 3.24 8.80 -2.02
C PHE A 50 2.15 8.90 -0.98
N CYS A 51 0.90 8.73 -1.41
CA CYS A 51 -0.25 8.76 -0.51
C CYS A 51 -0.41 7.41 0.19
N LEU A 52 -0.77 7.46 1.47
CA LEU A 52 -1.13 6.29 2.24
C LEU A 52 -2.47 6.54 2.93
N VAL A 53 -3.17 5.45 3.23
CA VAL A 53 -4.35 5.43 4.09
C VAL A 53 -4.17 4.36 5.14
N ASP A 54 -4.38 4.74 6.40
CA ASP A 54 -4.29 3.82 7.54
C ASP A 54 -5.65 3.17 7.84
N VAL A 55 -5.69 2.23 8.79
CA VAL A 55 -6.92 1.48 9.11
C VAL A 55 -8.06 2.37 9.60
N THR A 56 -7.78 3.58 10.06
CA THR A 56 -8.84 4.50 10.51
C THR A 56 -9.44 5.29 9.35
N GLY A 57 -8.84 5.24 8.15
CA GLY A 57 -9.15 6.12 7.03
C GLY A 57 -8.42 7.46 7.09
N GLU A 58 -7.45 7.60 8.00
CA GLU A 58 -6.58 8.77 8.02
C GLU A 58 -5.59 8.68 6.85
N GLY A 59 -5.37 9.81 6.18
CA GLY A 59 -4.38 9.92 5.13
C GLY A 59 -3.00 10.27 5.67
N TRP A 60 -1.97 9.71 5.03
CA TRP A 60 -0.57 9.90 5.36
C TRP A 60 0.26 10.09 4.09
N ALA A 61 1.48 10.58 4.23
CA ALA A 61 2.43 10.71 3.14
C ALA A 61 3.73 9.95 3.46
N LEU A 62 4.28 9.26 2.46
CA LEU A 62 5.65 8.74 2.47
C LEU A 62 6.51 9.71 1.68
N HIS A 63 7.50 10.30 2.35
CA HIS A 63 8.50 11.18 1.76
C HIS A 63 9.74 10.34 1.46
N THR A 64 10.04 10.10 0.18
CA THR A 64 11.10 9.17 -0.23
C THR A 64 12.50 9.72 0.04
N GLU A 65 12.68 11.04 -0.04
CA GLU A 65 13.97 11.70 0.25
C GLU A 65 14.50 11.35 1.64
N TRP A 66 13.62 11.32 2.64
CA TRP A 66 13.96 11.05 4.04
C TRP A 66 13.50 9.67 4.52
N MET A 67 12.89 8.87 3.63
CA MET A 67 12.20 7.62 3.99
C MET A 67 11.29 7.78 5.22
N ALA A 68 10.53 8.87 5.25
CA ALA A 68 9.72 9.28 6.40
C ALA A 68 8.22 9.16 6.10
N VAL A 69 7.46 8.64 7.06
CA VAL A 69 5.98 8.62 7.01
C VAL A 69 5.42 9.65 7.98
N SER A 70 4.50 10.48 7.50
CA SER A 70 3.94 11.60 8.26
C SER A 70 2.45 11.77 8.00
N PRO A 71 1.65 12.24 8.99
CA PRO A 71 0.26 12.62 8.77
C PRO A 71 0.14 13.96 8.03
N LEU A 72 1.26 14.63 7.72
CA LEU A 72 1.32 15.88 6.96
C LEU A 72 1.11 15.66 5.45
N THR A 73 -0.04 15.10 5.08
CA THR A 73 -0.50 14.99 3.69
C THR A 73 -1.56 16.04 3.35
N ILE A 74 -1.77 16.30 2.06
CA ILE A 74 -2.86 17.13 1.54
C ILE A 74 -4.21 16.43 1.79
N LYS A 75 -4.30 15.13 1.49
CA LYS A 75 -5.53 14.35 1.67
C LYS A 75 -5.61 13.74 3.07
N LYS A 76 -6.18 14.47 4.02
CA LYS A 76 -6.23 14.07 5.44
C LYS A 76 -7.19 12.92 5.76
N ARG A 77 -8.30 12.80 5.04
CA ARG A 77 -9.35 11.82 5.34
C ARG A 77 -9.80 11.13 4.06
N TRP A 78 -9.92 9.81 4.13
CA TRP A 78 -10.42 8.98 3.05
C TRP A 78 -11.77 8.40 3.42
N THR A 79 -12.73 8.53 2.50
CA THR A 79 -14.03 7.87 2.59
C THR A 79 -13.94 6.42 2.12
N LYS A 80 -14.94 5.61 2.50
CA LYS A 80 -15.05 4.21 2.04
C LYS A 80 -15.03 4.11 0.52
N PHE A 81 -15.79 4.98 -0.14
CA PHE A 81 -15.90 5.01 -1.59
C PHE A 81 -14.55 5.30 -2.24
N GLU A 82 -13.79 6.27 -1.73
CA GLU A 82 -12.48 6.60 -2.29
C GLU A 82 -11.46 5.47 -2.12
N ILE A 83 -11.48 4.76 -0.98
CA ILE A 83 -10.57 3.63 -0.74
C ILE A 83 -10.92 2.46 -1.66
N ILE A 84 -12.22 2.17 -1.85
CA ILE A 84 -12.68 1.12 -2.77
C ILE A 84 -12.32 1.49 -4.20
N ARG A 85 -12.57 2.73 -4.61
CA ARG A 85 -12.23 3.21 -5.95
C ARG A 85 -10.73 3.17 -6.20
N LEU A 86 -9.91 3.58 -5.21
CA LEU A 86 -8.45 3.48 -5.28
C LEU A 86 -8.01 2.03 -5.57
N PHE A 87 -8.59 1.06 -4.86
CA PHE A 87 -8.30 -0.35 -5.12
C PHE A 87 -8.81 -0.83 -6.47
N ASN A 88 -10.08 -0.59 -6.81
CA ASN A 88 -10.65 -1.09 -8.06
C ASN A 88 -9.97 -0.51 -9.31
N GLN A 89 -9.38 0.68 -9.20
CA GLN A 89 -8.65 1.35 -10.28
C GLN A 89 -7.15 1.04 -10.27
N SER A 90 -6.62 0.33 -9.28
CA SER A 90 -5.19 0.04 -9.22
C SER A 90 -4.73 -0.91 -10.32
N ALA A 91 -3.45 -0.82 -10.66
CA ALA A 91 -2.81 -1.72 -11.61
C ALA A 91 -2.87 -3.17 -11.14
N ASN A 92 -2.73 -3.42 -9.83
CA ASN A 92 -2.75 -4.78 -9.29
C ASN A 92 -4.15 -5.40 -9.22
N ALA A 93 -5.21 -4.63 -9.04
CA ALA A 93 -6.58 -5.13 -9.12
C ALA A 93 -6.94 -5.48 -10.56
N ARG A 94 -6.66 -4.56 -11.51
CA ARG A 94 -6.89 -4.79 -12.95
C ARG A 94 -6.15 -6.02 -13.46
N ARG A 95 -4.87 -6.17 -13.08
CA ARG A 95 -4.03 -7.29 -13.49
C ARG A 95 -4.56 -8.66 -13.03
N THR A 96 -5.15 -8.74 -11.85
CA THR A 96 -5.66 -10.00 -11.29
C THR A 96 -7.16 -10.21 -11.51
N GLY A 97 -7.84 -9.25 -12.15
CA GLY A 97 -9.30 -9.24 -12.24
C GLY A 97 -9.99 -9.12 -10.87
N ALA A 98 -9.26 -8.71 -9.83
CA ALA A 98 -9.82 -8.55 -8.50
C ALA A 98 -10.63 -7.25 -8.41
N ALA A 99 -11.77 -7.30 -7.73
CA ALA A 99 -12.57 -6.12 -7.45
C ALA A 99 -13.13 -6.20 -6.03
N TYR A 100 -13.26 -5.04 -5.39
CA TYR A 100 -13.99 -4.88 -4.15
C TYR A 100 -15.40 -4.37 -4.45
N PRO A 101 -16.46 -5.07 -4.00
CA PRO A 101 -17.83 -4.71 -4.33
C PRO A 101 -18.25 -3.39 -3.65
N GLU A 102 -18.84 -2.49 -4.43
CA GLU A 102 -19.38 -1.20 -3.94
C GLU A 102 -20.77 -1.36 -3.29
N THR A 103 -21.46 -2.47 -3.53
CA THR A 103 -22.85 -2.73 -3.09
C THR A 103 -23.03 -2.84 -1.58
N ARG A 104 -21.95 -2.88 -0.78
CA ARG A 104 -21.99 -3.03 0.69
C ARG A 104 -21.32 -1.87 1.43
N LEU A 105 -21.37 -0.68 0.84
CA LEU A 105 -20.80 0.54 1.41
C LEU A 105 -21.45 0.92 2.75
N SER A 106 -22.76 0.76 2.95
CA SER A 106 -23.48 1.22 4.15
C SER A 106 -23.15 0.41 5.41
N ILE A 107 -22.95 -0.91 5.29
CA ILE A 107 -22.82 -1.84 6.43
C ILE A 107 -21.37 -1.91 6.96
N ARG A 108 -20.37 -1.61 6.13
CA ARG A 108 -18.96 -1.76 6.51
C ARG A 108 -18.40 -0.46 7.11
N SER A 109 -17.61 -0.58 8.17
CA SER A 109 -16.79 0.52 8.68
C SER A 109 -15.60 0.79 7.75
N VAL A 110 -15.03 2.00 7.80
CA VAL A 110 -13.80 2.33 7.05
C VAL A 110 -12.69 1.34 7.37
N SER A 111 -12.52 1.01 8.66
CA SER A 111 -11.53 0.04 9.11
C SER A 111 -11.73 -1.35 8.52
N ARG A 112 -12.98 -1.79 8.36
CA ARG A 112 -13.25 -3.07 7.71
C ARG A 112 -12.89 -3.04 6.22
N VAL A 113 -13.23 -1.96 5.52
CA VAL A 113 -12.89 -1.76 4.11
C VAL A 113 -11.37 -1.77 3.90
N VAL A 114 -10.61 -1.00 4.69
CA VAL A 114 -9.14 -0.98 4.62
C VAL A 114 -8.55 -2.36 4.90
N THR A 115 -9.05 -3.05 5.93
CA THR A 115 -8.56 -4.39 6.30
C THR A 115 -8.81 -5.42 5.20
N ASP A 116 -10.02 -5.46 4.64
CA ASP A 116 -10.35 -6.40 3.56
C ASP A 116 -9.54 -6.12 2.30
N ILE A 117 -9.40 -4.84 1.89
CA ILE A 117 -8.60 -4.45 0.72
C ILE A 117 -7.12 -4.78 0.93
N ALA A 118 -6.58 -4.50 2.13
CA ALA A 118 -5.22 -4.89 2.47
C ALA A 118 -5.00 -6.40 2.32
N ALA A 119 -5.98 -7.22 2.74
CA ALA A 119 -5.93 -8.66 2.55
C ALA A 119 -5.96 -9.07 1.07
N LEU A 120 -6.79 -8.42 0.23
CA LEU A 120 -6.82 -8.66 -1.22
C LEU A 120 -5.49 -8.33 -1.89
N ILE A 121 -4.91 -7.15 -1.59
CA ILE A 121 -3.59 -6.74 -2.10
C ILE A 121 -2.53 -7.78 -1.70
N ASN A 122 -2.57 -8.27 -0.46
CA ASN A 122 -1.63 -9.26 0.04
C ASN A 122 -1.76 -10.61 -0.67
N ARG A 123 -2.97 -11.11 -0.89
CA ARG A 123 -3.21 -12.34 -1.65
C ARG A 123 -2.68 -12.23 -3.08
N ASN A 124 -2.95 -11.11 -3.75
CA ASN A 124 -2.48 -10.84 -5.11
C ASN A 124 -0.96 -10.70 -5.20
N SER A 125 -0.30 -10.30 -4.11
CA SER A 125 1.17 -10.23 -4.07
C SER A 125 1.86 -11.59 -3.89
N LEU A 126 1.15 -12.59 -3.34
CA LEU A 126 1.67 -13.95 -3.10
C LEU A 126 1.64 -14.82 -4.37
N THR A 127 0.65 -14.64 -5.24
CA THR A 127 0.58 -15.35 -6.53
C THR A 127 1.77 -15.04 -7.44
N ARG A 128 2.43 -13.89 -7.25
CA ARG A 128 3.66 -13.49 -7.95
C ARG A 128 4.93 -14.21 -7.45
N ALA A 129 4.93 -14.73 -6.22
CA ALA A 129 6.09 -15.43 -5.65
C ALA A 129 6.22 -16.88 -6.16
N SER A 130 5.13 -17.45 -6.69
CA SER A 130 5.07 -18.84 -7.19
C SER A 130 5.44 -19.00 -8.67
N THR A 131 5.66 -17.91 -9.41
CA THR A 131 5.95 -17.91 -10.86
C THR A 131 7.37 -17.44 -11.16
N ARG A 132 8.32 -17.67 -10.25
CA ARG A 132 9.74 -17.54 -10.60
C ARG A 132 10.09 -18.72 -11.53
N PRO A 133 10.47 -18.50 -12.80
CA PRO A 133 10.99 -19.60 -13.60
C PRO A 133 12.28 -20.12 -12.93
N PRO A 134 12.56 -21.43 -12.99
CA PRO A 134 13.84 -21.94 -12.52
C PRO A 134 14.97 -21.19 -13.24
N LYS A 135 15.99 -20.80 -12.48
CA LYS A 135 17.27 -20.37 -13.06
C LYS A 135 17.81 -21.53 -13.89
N SER A 136 17.53 -21.53 -15.18
CA SER A 136 18.32 -22.25 -16.16
C SER A 136 19.30 -21.26 -16.76
N ALA A 137 20.50 -21.26 -16.20
CA ALA A 137 21.71 -20.84 -16.89
C ALA A 137 22.72 -21.95 -16.62
N ALA A 138 23.09 -22.68 -17.67
CA ALA A 138 24.44 -23.14 -17.98
C ALA A 138 24.39 -24.36 -18.91
N ALA A 139 24.54 -24.10 -20.21
CA ALA A 139 25.47 -24.82 -21.08
C ALA A 139 25.81 -23.86 -22.24
#